data_AF-A0A9E2UBX5-F1
#
_entry.id   AF-A0A9E2UBX5-F1
#
_cell.length_a   1.000
_cell.length_b   1.000
_cell.length_c   1.000
_cell.angle_alpha   90.00
_cell.angle_beta   90.00
_cell.angle_gamma   90.00
#
_symmetry.space_group_name_H-M   'P 1'
#
loop_
_entity.id
_entity.type
_entity.pdbx_description
1 polymer ?
#
loop_
_entity_poly.entity_id
_entity_poly.type
_entity_poly.pdbx_seq_one_letter_code
_entity_poly.pdbx_strand_id
1 'polypeptide(L)'
;MAYISIRELQKLSAETIGALPGPTAVKSGGRTVGLLVPLKAANPDRLAAVLTRAEALAKGRDPAADDAALAPFGEVDPVDWSVAAVRVLTAEPARG
;
A
#
# COMPACT_ATOMS: atom_id res chain seq x y z
N MET A 1 -16.27 -2.47 -13.85
CA MET A 1 -16.67 -1.47 -12.83
C MET A 1 -15.44 -0.68 -12.44
N ALA A 2 -15.46 0.65 -12.63
CA ALA A 2 -14.29 1.48 -12.29
C ALA A 2 -14.21 1.81 -10.78
N TYR A 3 -15.31 1.65 -10.05
CA TYR A 3 -15.39 1.87 -8.61
C TYR A 3 -16.53 1.04 -8.00
N ILE A 4 -16.52 0.91 -6.68
CA ILE A 4 -17.55 0.32 -5.84
C ILE A 4 -18.03 1.42 -4.88
N SER A 5 -19.33 1.67 -4.76
CA SER A 5 -19.81 2.60 -3.74
C SER A 5 -19.73 1.99 -2.33
N ILE A 6 -19.67 2.82 -1.29
CA ILE A 6 -19.61 2.37 0.11
C ILE A 6 -20.83 1.48 0.48
N ARG A 7 -21.99 1.73 -0.13
CA ARG A 7 -23.21 0.92 0.07
C ARG A 7 -23.15 -0.42 -0.66
N GLU A 8 -22.49 -0.48 -1.82
CA GLU A 8 -22.27 -1.73 -2.54
C GLU A 8 -21.21 -2.58 -1.83
N LEU A 9 -20.15 -1.96 -1.31
CA LEU A 9 -19.10 -2.63 -0.56
C LEU A 9 -19.67 -3.48 0.59
N GLN A 10 -20.64 -2.93 1.33
CA GLN A 10 -21.31 -3.62 2.43
C GLN A 10 -22.11 -4.87 2.02
N LYS A 11 -22.38 -5.06 0.72
CA LYS A 11 -23.16 -6.18 0.18
C LYS A 11 -22.28 -7.23 -0.51
N LEU A 12 -20.99 -6.98 -0.70
CA LEU A 12 -20.10 -7.90 -1.41
C LEU A 12 -19.69 -9.05 -0.48
N SER A 13 -19.71 -10.27 -1.02
CA SER A 13 -19.13 -11.43 -0.35
C SER A 13 -17.62 -11.43 -0.45
N ALA A 14 -16.96 -12.20 0.42
CA ALA A 14 -15.52 -12.40 0.35
C ALA A 14 -15.07 -13.02 -1.00
N GLU A 15 -15.84 -13.95 -1.57
CA GLU A 15 -15.51 -14.51 -2.89
C GLU A 15 -15.58 -13.46 -4.00
N THR A 16 -16.59 -12.57 -3.93
CA THR A 16 -16.76 -11.49 -4.92
C THR A 16 -15.59 -10.50 -4.84
N ILE A 17 -15.16 -10.17 -3.62
CA ILE A 17 -13.98 -9.33 -3.40
C ILE A 17 -12.74 -10.03 -3.99
N GLY A 18 -12.52 -11.31 -3.69
CA GLY A 18 -11.39 -12.09 -4.20
C GLY A 18 -11.34 -12.19 -5.74
N ALA A 19 -12.50 -12.20 -6.40
CA ALA A 19 -12.62 -12.25 -7.85
C ALA A 19 -12.33 -10.91 -8.55
N LEU A 20 -12.26 -9.78 -7.82
CA LEU A 20 -11.95 -8.48 -8.41
C LEU A 20 -10.63 -8.54 -9.18
N PRO A 21 -10.53 -7.95 -10.39
CA PRO A 21 -9.33 -8.07 -11.22
C PRO A 21 -8.10 -7.41 -10.58
N GLY A 22 -8.28 -6.35 -9.79
CA GLY A 22 -7.22 -5.64 -9.09
C GLY A 22 -7.75 -4.57 -8.13
N PRO A 23 -6.88 -3.63 -7.69
CA PRO A 23 -7.27 -2.51 -6.85
C PRO A 23 -8.47 -1.76 -7.43
N THR A 24 -9.53 -1.62 -6.65
CA THR A 24 -10.77 -0.97 -7.07
C THR A 24 -11.10 0.18 -6.12
N ALA A 25 -11.39 1.37 -6.66
CA ALA A 25 -11.72 2.53 -5.85
C ALA A 25 -13.05 2.34 -5.11
N VAL A 26 -13.09 2.70 -3.83
CA VAL A 26 -14.32 2.77 -3.03
C VAL A 26 -14.78 4.21 -2.93
N LYS A 27 -16.02 4.51 -3.32
CA LYS A 27 -16.58 5.87 -3.32
C LYS A 27 -17.72 6.05 -2.33
N SER A 28 -17.78 7.21 -1.69
CA SER A 28 -18.97 7.68 -0.95
C SER A 28 -19.44 8.97 -1.60
N GLY A 29 -20.62 8.92 -2.25
CA GLY A 29 -21.02 9.97 -3.20
C GLY A 29 -20.02 10.08 -4.36
N GLY A 30 -19.51 11.29 -4.62
CA GLY A 30 -18.49 11.55 -5.65
C GLY A 30 -17.04 11.33 -5.21
N ARG A 31 -16.78 11.20 -3.90
CA ARG A 31 -15.42 11.17 -3.34
C ARG A 31 -14.89 9.73 -3.22
N THR A 32 -13.67 9.49 -3.66
CA THR A 32 -12.92 8.26 -3.33
C THR A 32 -12.52 8.30 -1.87
N VAL A 33 -12.95 7.30 -1.10
CA VAL A 33 -12.71 7.20 0.35
C VAL A 33 -11.79 6.03 0.72
N GLY A 34 -11.47 5.17 -0.23
CA GLY A 34 -10.54 4.07 -0.02
C GLY A 34 -10.24 3.29 -1.31
N LEU A 35 -9.36 2.31 -1.17
CA LEU A 35 -9.04 1.32 -2.20
C LEU A 35 -9.34 -0.07 -1.64
N LEU A 36 -10.16 -0.84 -2.34
CA LEU A 36 -10.33 -2.26 -2.07
C LEU A 36 -9.31 -3.03 -2.92
N VAL A 37 -8.35 -3.64 -2.25
CA VAL A 37 -7.30 -4.43 -2.89
C VAL A 37 -7.52 -5.91 -2.55
N PRO A 38 -7.92 -6.75 -3.53
CA PRO A 38 -8.06 -8.18 -3.28
C PRO A 38 -6.69 -8.79 -3.02
N LEU A 39 -6.57 -9.54 -1.92
CA LEU A 39 -5.38 -10.31 -1.62
C LEU A 39 -5.36 -11.54 -2.54
N LYS A 40 -4.43 -11.55 -3.50
CA LYS A 40 -4.23 -12.65 -4.44
C LYS A 40 -2.89 -13.31 -4.17
N ALA A 41 -2.84 -14.63 -4.40
CA ALA A 41 -1.57 -15.33 -4.46
C ALA A 41 -0.67 -14.65 -5.50
N ALA A 42 0.59 -14.41 -5.12
CA ALA A 42 1.56 -13.83 -6.03
C ALA A 42 1.78 -14.77 -7.22
N ASN A 43 1.86 -14.21 -8.43
CA ASN A 43 2.36 -14.96 -9.57
C ASN A 43 3.88 -15.15 -9.37
N PRO A 44 4.38 -16.39 -9.26
CA PRO A 44 5.78 -16.66 -8.92
C PRO A 44 6.75 -16.13 -9.98
N ASP A 45 6.42 -16.26 -11.27
CA ASP A 45 7.27 -15.75 -12.36
C ASP A 45 7.35 -14.23 -12.34
N ARG A 46 6.21 -13.57 -12.10
CA ARG A 46 6.17 -12.11 -11.95
C ARG A 46 6.98 -11.67 -10.73
N LEU A 47 6.89 -12.40 -9.61
CA LEU A 47 7.66 -12.11 -8.40
C LEU A 47 9.16 -12.27 -8.67
N ALA A 48 9.58 -13.37 -9.30
CA ALA A 48 10.97 -13.60 -9.67
C ALA A 48 11.51 -12.47 -10.55
N ALA A 49 10.76 -12.02 -11.56
CA ALA A 49 11.16 -10.91 -12.42
C ALA A 49 11.33 -9.58 -11.65
N VAL A 50 10.43 -9.31 -10.69
CA VAL A 50 10.54 -8.13 -9.81
C VAL A 50 11.78 -8.24 -8.92
N LEU A 51 12.06 -9.41 -8.35
CA LEU A 51 13.22 -9.64 -7.50
C LEU A 51 14.53 -9.47 -8.30
N THR A 52 14.65 -10.06 -9.48
CA THR A 52 15.83 -9.86 -10.35
C THR A 52 16.05 -8.39 -10.68
N ARG A 53 14.98 -7.64 -10.95
CA ARG A 53 15.08 -6.19 -11.18
C ARG A 53 15.52 -5.44 -9.91
N ALA A 54 14.98 -5.80 -8.75
CA ALA A 54 15.36 -5.19 -7.48
C ALA A 54 16.83 -5.45 -7.15
N GLU A 55 17.32 -6.68 -7.35
CA GLU A 55 18.73 -7.04 -7.19
C GLU A 55 19.64 -6.25 -8.12
N ALA A 56 19.24 -6.06 -9.38
CA ALA A 56 20.01 -5.25 -10.33
C ALA A 56 20.10 -3.78 -9.89
N LEU A 57 19.01 -3.21 -9.37
CA LEU A 57 19.00 -1.85 -8.82
C LEU A 57 19.83 -1.74 -7.53
N ALA A 58 19.82 -2.77 -6.69
CA ALA A 58 20.56 -2.79 -5.44
C ALA A 58 22.08 -2.79 -5.63
N LYS A 59 22.61 -3.31 -6.74
CA LYS A 59 24.06 -3.34 -7.02
C LYS A 59 24.72 -1.95 -7.06
N GLY A 60 23.94 -0.89 -7.29
CA GLY A 60 24.43 0.49 -7.31
C GLY A 60 24.04 1.31 -6.07
N ARG A 61 23.40 0.70 -5.06
CA ARG A 61 22.99 1.41 -3.84
C ARG A 61 24.16 1.59 -2.88
N ASP A 62 24.19 2.74 -2.25
CA ASP A 62 25.03 3.03 -1.09
C ASP A 62 24.16 2.90 0.18
N PRO A 63 24.31 1.82 0.96
CA PRO A 63 23.50 1.60 2.16
C PRO A 63 23.60 2.74 3.17
N ALA A 64 24.75 3.42 3.28
CA ALA A 64 24.92 4.52 4.21
C ALA A 64 24.13 5.77 3.78
N ALA A 65 24.03 6.01 2.47
CA ALA A 65 23.19 7.07 1.93
C ALA A 65 21.69 6.76 2.08
N ASP A 66 21.30 5.49 1.87
CA ASP A 66 19.92 5.04 2.10
C ASP A 66 19.54 5.17 3.59
N ASP A 67 20.41 4.76 4.51
CA ASP A 67 20.20 4.90 5.96
C ASP A 67 20.10 6.37 6.39
N ALA A 68 20.96 7.24 5.86
CA ALA A 68 20.88 8.68 6.13
C ALA A 68 19.58 9.31 5.59
N ALA A 69 19.08 8.82 4.44
CA ALA A 69 17.81 9.28 3.87
C ALA A 69 16.58 8.75 4.63
N LEU A 70 16.71 7.58 5.27
CA LEU A 70 15.65 6.95 6.07
C LEU A 70 15.66 7.41 7.54
N ALA A 71 16.79 7.87 8.08
CA ALA A 71 16.89 8.36 9.46
C ALA A 71 15.82 9.40 9.87
N PRO A 72 15.38 10.33 9.01
CA PRO A 72 14.28 11.25 9.32
C PRO A 72 12.91 10.58 9.52
N PHE A 73 12.71 9.36 8.99
CA PHE A 73 11.49 8.59 9.22
C PHE A 73 11.44 7.98 10.64
N GLY A 74 12.53 8.01 11.40
CA GLY A 74 12.57 7.60 12.81
C GLY A 74 12.11 6.16 13.03
N GLU A 75 11.32 5.92 14.08
CA GLU A 75 10.78 4.60 14.47
C GLU A 75 9.54 4.18 13.67
N VAL A 76 9.18 4.89 12.58
CA VAL A 76 7.96 4.56 11.84
C VAL A 76 8.16 3.22 11.14
N ASP A 77 7.51 2.18 11.66
CA ASP A 77 7.37 0.90 10.99
C ASP A 77 6.50 1.09 9.74
N PRO A 78 7.06 0.96 8.51
CA PRO A 78 6.34 1.21 7.27
C PRO A 78 5.27 0.15 6.96
N VAL A 79 5.21 -0.93 7.74
CA VAL A 79 4.20 -1.99 7.61
C VAL A 79 3.24 -2.07 8.80
N ASP A 80 3.41 -1.24 9.83
CA ASP A 80 2.41 -1.09 10.89
C ASP A 80 1.27 -0.19 10.41
N TRP A 81 0.15 -0.81 10.02
CA TRP A 81 -1.08 -0.13 9.62
C TRP A 81 -2.06 0.07 10.77
N SER A 82 -1.62 -0.04 12.02
CA SER A 82 -2.44 0.31 13.17
C SER A 82 -2.88 1.77 13.12
N VAL A 83 -4.06 2.07 13.66
CA VAL A 83 -4.57 3.45 13.71
C VAL A 83 -3.60 4.38 14.44
N ALA A 84 -2.86 3.87 15.42
CA ALA A 84 -1.83 4.62 16.15
C ALA A 84 -0.65 4.97 15.25
N ALA A 85 -0.07 3.99 14.53
CA ALA A 85 1.05 4.21 13.63
C ALA A 85 0.69 5.16 12.46
N VAL A 86 -0.49 4.99 11.86
CA VAL A 86 -0.95 5.89 10.78
C VAL A 86 -1.09 7.34 11.28
N ARG A 87 -1.56 7.55 12.51
CA ARG A 87 -1.64 8.91 13.10
C ARG A 87 -0.26 9.53 13.29
N VAL A 88 0.73 8.75 13.72
CA VAL A 88 2.12 9.22 13.87
C VAL A 88 2.71 9.57 12.50
N LEU A 89 2.52 8.71 11.49
CA LEU A 89 3.03 8.94 10.14
C LEU A 89 2.41 10.17 9.44
N THR A 90 1.14 10.47 9.74
CA THR A 90 0.37 11.53 9.05
C THR A 90 0.25 12.83 9.85
N ALA A 91 0.80 12.89 11.06
CA ALA A 91 0.86 14.11 11.83
C ALA A 91 1.77 15.13 11.12
N GLU A 92 1.30 16.38 10.96
CA GLU A 92 2.17 17.45 10.48
C GLU A 92 3.34 17.64 11.45
N PRO A 93 4.58 17.79 10.95
CA PRO A 93 5.70 18.10 11.83
C PRO A 93 5.42 19.42 12.54
N ALA A 94 5.60 19.44 13.86
CA ALA A 94 5.47 20.66 14.65
C ALA A 94 6.43 21.71 14.05
N ARG A 95 5.87 22.81 13.52
CA ARG A 95 6.66 23.97 13.12
C ARG A 95 7.31 24.55 14.39
N GLY A 96 8.59 24.25 14.57
CA GLY A 96 9.47 24.97 15.49
C GLY A 96 9.82 26.34 14.94
#